data_AF-K1SE52-F1
#
_entry.id   AF-K1SE52-F1
#
_cell.length_a   1.000
_cell.length_b   1.000
_cell.length_c   1.000
_cell.angle_alpha   90.00
_cell.angle_beta   90.00
_cell.angle_gamma   90.00
#
_symmetry.space_group_name_H-M   'P 1'
#
loop_
_entity.id
_entity.type
_entity.pdbx_description
1 polymer ?
#
loop_
_entity_poly.entity_id
_entity_poly.type
_entity_poly.pdbx_seq_one_letter_code
_entity_poly.pdbx_strand_id
1 'polypeptide(L)'
;MGRLTKNPEIKYAGKDNDMAVARYTLAVNRRYKRDGEQEADFISCVTFGKSAEFAQKYLHKGMRIVIGVVSALAVIRIRMERRFIPQM
;
A
#
# COMPACT_ATOMS: atom_id res chain seq x y z
N MET A 1 8.18 6.75 1.93
CA MET A 1 7.99 5.88 3.11
C MET A 1 6.64 6.18 3.71
N GLY A 2 5.91 5.17 4.22
CA GLY A 2 4.58 5.40 4.79
C GLY A 2 4.18 4.33 5.80
N ARG A 3 2.96 4.44 6.32
CA ARG A 3 2.38 3.49 7.28
C ARG A 3 1.22 2.74 6.66
N LEU A 4 1.09 1.45 6.93
CA LEU A 4 -0.10 0.70 6.52
C LEU A 4 -1.31 1.20 7.30
N THR A 5 -2.37 1.59 6.59
CA THR A 5 -3.62 2.05 7.20
C THR A 5 -4.49 0.87 7.64
N LYS A 6 -4.31 -0.27 6.98
CA LYS A 6 -5.02 -1.52 7.21
C LYS A 6 -4.12 -2.72 6.97
N ASN A 7 -4.53 -3.87 7.48
CA ASN A 7 -3.86 -5.14 7.20
C ASN A 7 -3.91 -5.43 5.68
N PRO A 8 -2.87 -6.07 5.13
CA PRO A 8 -2.85 -6.49 3.73
C PRO A 8 -3.93 -7.56 3.49
N GLU A 9 -4.73 -7.35 2.45
CA GLU A 9 -5.74 -8.31 2.01
C GLU A 9 -5.13 -9.18 0.91
N ILE A 10 -4.97 -10.49 1.14
CA ILE A 10 -4.56 -11.43 0.09
C ILE A 10 -5.78 -12.01 -0.61
N LYS A 11 -5.69 -12.16 -1.92
CA LYS A 11 -6.65 -12.87 -2.76
C LYS A 11 -5.89 -13.78 -3.71
N TYR A 12 -6.25 -15.06 -3.74
CA TYR A 12 -5.75 -15.97 -4.75
C TYR A 12 -6.60 -15.80 -6.01
N ALA A 13 -5.97 -15.41 -7.12
CA ALA A 13 -6.61 -15.23 -8.40
C ALA A 13 -6.02 -16.24 -9.40
N GLY A 14 -6.86 -16.81 -10.26
CA GLY A 14 -6.46 -17.78 -11.28
C GLY A 14 -7.23 -19.09 -11.18
N LYS A 15 -7.25 -19.85 -12.29
CA LYS A 15 -8.00 -21.11 -12.44
C LYS A 15 -7.49 -22.22 -11.49
N ASP A 16 -6.26 -22.06 -10.98
CA ASP A 16 -5.54 -23.05 -10.17
C ASP A 16 -4.90 -22.44 -8.89
N ASN A 17 -5.37 -21.29 -8.40
CA ASN A 17 -4.79 -20.55 -7.24
C ASN A 17 -3.31 -20.11 -7.37
N ASP A 18 -2.71 -20.21 -8.55
CA ASP A 18 -1.27 -19.94 -8.75
C ASP A 18 -0.88 -18.47 -8.53
N MET A 19 -1.81 -17.52 -8.69
CA MET A 19 -1.52 -16.09 -8.57
C MET A 19 -2.05 -15.50 -7.26
N ALA A 20 -1.20 -15.46 -6.23
CA ALA A 20 -1.48 -14.69 -5.02
C ALA A 20 -1.45 -13.19 -5.31
N VAL A 21 -2.45 -12.44 -4.85
CA VAL A 21 -2.58 -10.99 -5.03
C VAL A 21 -2.76 -10.33 -3.67
N ALA A 22 -1.82 -9.52 -3.21
CA ALA A 22 -1.97 -8.75 -1.99
C ALA A 22 -2.31 -7.30 -2.30
N ARG A 23 -3.31 -6.77 -1.59
CA ARG A 23 -3.76 -5.38 -1.69
C ARG A 23 -3.59 -4.70 -0.35
N TYR A 24 -2.88 -3.59 -0.34
CA TYR A 24 -2.68 -2.80 0.87
C TYR A 24 -2.62 -1.31 0.53
N THR A 25 -2.93 -0.50 1.54
CA THR A 25 -2.97 0.95 1.41
C THR A 25 -1.94 1.56 2.36
N LEU A 26 -1.07 2.38 1.80
CA LEU A 26 -0.03 3.09 2.51
C LEU A 26 -0.44 4.55 2.68
N ALA A 27 -0.50 5.03 3.91
CA ALA A 27 -0.59 6.45 4.21
C ALA A 27 0.82 7.05 4.23
N VAL A 28 1.04 8.04 3.35
CA VAL A 28 2.27 8.81 3.27
C VAL A 28 1.94 10.25 3.65
N ASN A 29 2.44 10.70 4.80
CA ASN A 29 2.29 12.11 5.19
C ASN A 29 3.17 12.97 4.28
N ARG A 30 2.60 14.03 3.71
CA ARG A 30 3.39 15.01 2.96
C ARG A 30 4.24 15.84 3.92
N ARG A 31 5.50 16.07 3.53
CA ARG A 31 6.43 16.89 4.31
C ARG A 31 6.12 18.39 4.22
N TYR A 32 5.33 18.81 3.23
CA TYR A 32 5.00 20.20 2.98
C TYR A 32 3.63 20.53 3.60
N LYS A 33 3.63 21.27 4.72
CA LYS A 33 2.44 21.91 5.28
C LYS A 33 2.23 23.23 4.54
N ARG A 34 1.16 23.35 3.76
CA ARG A 34 0.56 24.65 3.43
C ARG A 34 -0.65 24.77 4.36
N ASP A 35 -0.67 25.80 5.21
CA ASP A 35 -1.85 26.16 6.01
C ASP A 35 -2.35 25.16 7.07
N GLY A 36 -1.47 24.65 7.95
CA GLY A 36 -1.91 23.98 9.19
C GLY A 36 -2.57 22.60 9.03
N GLU A 37 -2.94 22.19 7.82
CA GLU A 37 -3.57 20.91 7.54
C GLU A 37 -2.53 19.79 7.35
N GLN A 38 -2.74 18.65 8.03
CA GLN A 38 -1.94 17.43 7.79
C GLN A 38 -2.51 16.68 6.59
N GLU A 39 -1.97 16.94 5.39
CA GLU A 39 -2.27 16.13 4.21
C GLU A 39 -1.54 14.78 4.25
N ALA A 40 -2.30 13.70 4.08
CA ALA A 40 -1.77 12.36 3.85
C ALA A 40 -2.21 11.84 2.48
N ASP A 41 -1.27 11.31 1.71
CA ASP A 41 -1.57 10.58 0.48
C ASP A 41 -1.84 9.12 0.80
N PHE A 42 -2.92 8.59 0.25
CA PHE A 42 -3.25 7.18 0.35
C PHE A 42 -2.87 6.47 -0.94
N ILE A 43 -1.79 5.71 -0.88
CA ILE A 43 -1.25 4.96 -2.00
C ILE A 43 -1.79 3.54 -1.91
N SER A 44 -2.63 3.16 -2.87
CA SER A 44 -3.07 1.77 -2.99
C SER A 44 -2.05 1.00 -3.81
N CYS A 45 -1.48 -0.04 -3.21
CA CYS A 45 -0.51 -0.92 -3.85
C CYS A 45 -1.09 -2.32 -3.99
N VAL A 46 -0.79 -2.93 -5.13
CA VAL A 46 -1.15 -4.30 -5.46
C VAL A 46 0.14 -5.05 -5.79
N THR A 47 0.41 -6.13 -5.07
CA THR A 47 1.56 -7.01 -5.33
C THR A 47 1.07 -8.41 -5.68
N PHE A 48 1.91 -9.17 -6.40
CA PHE A 48 1.56 -10.47 -6.94
C PHE A 48 2.60 -11.54 -6.56
N GLY A 49 2.19 -12.81 -6.58
CA GLY A 49 3.03 -13.98 -6.35
C GLY A 49 3.70 -13.97 -4.96
N LYS A 50 4.99 -14.29 -4.92
CA LYS A 50 5.78 -14.38 -3.67
C LYS A 50 5.76 -13.09 -2.85
N SER A 51 5.72 -11.92 -3.50
CA SER A 51 5.63 -10.64 -2.79
C SER A 51 4.28 -10.44 -2.10
N ALA A 52 3.21 -11.04 -2.62
CA ALA A 52 1.90 -11.02 -1.97
C ALA A 52 1.87 -11.88 -0.71
N GLU A 53 2.46 -13.08 -0.77
CA GLU A 53 2.57 -13.98 0.38
C GLU A 53 3.46 -13.39 1.48
N PHE A 54 4.58 -12.77 1.08
CA PHE A 54 5.45 -12.04 2.00
C PHE A 54 4.71 -10.88 2.66
N ALA A 55 3.96 -10.10 1.87
CA ALA A 55 3.17 -9.00 2.39
C ALA A 55 2.18 -9.47 3.46
N GLN A 56 1.46 -10.57 3.23
CA GLN A 56 0.51 -11.11 4.20
C GLN A 56 1.17 -11.62 5.49
N LYS A 57 2.31 -12.31 5.39
CA LYS A 57 2.98 -12.91 6.55
C LYS A 57 3.67 -11.89 7.43
N TYR A 58 4.20 -10.81 6.84
CA TYR A 58 5.07 -9.87 7.55
C TYR A 58 4.50 -8.47 7.69
N LEU A 59 3.46 -8.09 6.94
CA LEU A 59 2.89 -6.74 7.03
C LEU A 59 1.63 -6.73 7.89
N HIS A 60 1.61 -5.79 8.84
CA HIS A 60 0.48 -5.52 9.72
C HIS A 60 0.12 -4.04 9.71
N LYS A 61 -1.13 -3.74 10.07
CA LYS A 61 -1.61 -2.36 10.24
C LYS A 61 -0.68 -1.58 11.17
N GLY A 62 -0.34 -0.35 10.78
CA GLY A 62 0.54 0.52 11.55
C GLY A 62 2.04 0.30 11.31
N MET A 63 2.44 -0.76 10.60
CA MET A 63 3.84 -0.96 10.23
C MET A 63 4.31 0.11 9.25
N ARG A 64 5.52 0.62 9.48
CA ARG A 64 6.21 1.51 8.55
C ARG A 64 6.88 0.68 7.48
N ILE A 65 6.51 0.92 6.22
CA ILE A 65 7.16 0.28 5.08
C ILE A 65 7.63 1.28 4.06
N VAL A 66 8.61 0.84 3.29
CA VAL A 66 9.14 1.55 2.14
C VAL A 66 8.84 0.69 0.94
N ILE A 67 8.07 1.23 0.01
CA ILE A 67 7.83 0.59 -1.28
C ILE A 67 8.84 1.20 -2.23
N GLY A 68 9.89 0.43 -2.53
CA GLY A 68 10.85 0.78 -3.56
C GLY A 68 10.35 0.22 -4.89
N VAL A 69 10.21 1.07 -5.91
CA VAL A 69 9.97 0.63 -7.28
C VAL A 69 11.31 0.14 -7.83
N VAL A 70 11.68 -1.09 -7.47
CA VAL A 70 12.95 -1.71 -7.89
C VAL A 70 12.85 -2.43 -9.23
N SER A 71 11.65 -2.47 -9.82
CA SER A 71 11.42 -3.21 -11.07
C SER A 71 10.32 -2.55 -11.88
N ALA A 72 10.67 -1.96 -13.02
CA ALA A 72 9.74 -1.34 -13.97
C ALA A 72 8.69 -2.32 -14.55
N LEU A 73 8.88 -3.63 -14.36
CA LEU A 73 7.98 -4.70 -14.82
C LEU A 73 6.98 -5.19 -13.77
N ALA A 74 7.07 -4.75 -12.52
CA ALA A 74 6.03 -5.06 -11.55
C ALA A 74 4.83 -4.16 -11.85
N VAL A 75 3.70 -4.76 -12.26
CA VAL A 75 2.42 -4.07 -12.50
C VAL A 75 1.81 -3.65 -11.14
N ILE A 76 2.55 -2.81 -10.40
CA ILE A 76 2.06 -2.15 -9.20
C ILE A 76 1.21 -1.01 -9.72
N ARG A 77 -0.09 -1.26 -9.88
CA ARG A 77 -1.08 -0.24 -10.19
C ARG A 77 -1.18 0.71 -9.00
N ILE A 78 -0.29 1.71 -8.94
CA ILE A 78 -0.30 2.74 -7.90
C ILE A 78 -1.42 3.71 -8.23
N ARG A 79 -2.55 3.57 -7.52
CA ARG A 79 -3.60 4.60 -7.50
C ARG A 79 -3.35 5.49 -6.30
N MET A 80 -2.85 6.70 -6.57
CA MET A 80 -2.65 7.74 -5.58
C MET A 80 -3.98 8.48 -5.41
N GLU A 81 -4.71 8.18 -4.35
CA GLU A 81 -5.95 8.89 -4.04
C GLU A 81 -5.66 9.89 -2.91
N ARG A 82 -5.84 11.18 -3.19
CA ARG A 82 -5.71 12.23 -2.18
C ARG A 82 -6.96 12.17 -1.31
N ARG A 83 -6.85 11.62 -0.11
CA ARG A 83 -7.89 11.72 0.91
C ARG A 83 -7.40 12.62 2.01
N PHE A 84 -8.15 13.68 2.22
CA PHE A 84 -7.97 14.56 3.36
C PHE A 84 -8.37 13.79 4.63
N ILE A 85 -7.53 13.82 5.66
CA ILE A 85 -7.87 13.25 6.97
C ILE A 85 -8.43 14.41 7.82
N PRO A 86 -9.76 14.54 7.99
CA PRO A 86 -10.28 15.51 8.93
C PRO A 86 -9.85 15.10 10.34
N GLN A 87 -9.04 15.94 10.99
CA GLN A 87 -8.78 15.83 12.42
C GLN A 87 -10.04 16.34 13.13
N MET A 88 -10.73 15.47 13.86
CA MET A 88 -11.86 15.83 14.73
C MET A 88 -11.42 15.68 16.18
#